data_AF-A0AAV8ZV01-F1
#
_entry.id   AF-A0AAV8ZV01-F1
#
_cell.length_a   1.000
_cell.length_b   1.000
_cell.length_c   1.000
_cell.angle_alpha   90.00
_cell.angle_beta   90.00
_cell.angle_gamma   90.00
#
_symmetry.space_group_name_H-M   'P 1'
#
loop_
_entity.id
_entity.type
_entity.pdbx_description
1 polymer ?
#
loop_
_entity_poly.entity_id
_entity_poly.type
_entity_poly.pdbx_seq_one_letter_code
_entity_poly.pdbx_strand_id
1 'polypeptide(L)'
;MRLSSCAPLPWMWDFLGNPDNPAYFPNLFMDYSDQMTFLERVENTLMFVFTKLVYKYGMNNPGNEFSKKYLGEDLHEGGDIMYNTSLILTNTHFTLNRPKPLVPNLIEVGGIHVGKPKALPLVCNEL
;
A
#
# COMPACT_ATOMS: atom_id res chain seq x y z
N MET A 1 -3.03 -14.56 7.62
CA MET A 1 -2.40 -14.33 6.30
C MET A 1 -3.40 -13.59 5.42
N ARG A 2 -3.01 -12.51 4.74
CA ARG A 2 -3.87 -11.70 3.85
C ARG A 2 -3.30 -11.61 2.43
N LEU A 3 -4.18 -11.51 1.44
CA LEU A 3 -3.82 -11.29 0.03
C LEU A 3 -4.35 -9.92 -0.40
N SER A 4 -3.51 -9.13 -1.07
CA SER A 4 -3.91 -7.87 -1.70
C SER A 4 -3.69 -7.97 -3.20
N SER A 5 -4.70 -7.54 -3.98
CA SER A 5 -4.64 -7.52 -5.44
C SER A 5 -3.74 -6.43 -6.00
N CYS A 6 -3.44 -5.40 -5.21
CA CYS A 6 -2.65 -4.24 -5.59
C CYS A 6 -1.58 -3.89 -4.53
N ALA A 7 -0.74 -2.91 -4.85
CA ALA A 7 0.21 -2.35 -3.90
C ALA A 7 -0.52 -1.76 -2.67
N PRO A 8 0.08 -1.84 -1.46
CA PRO A 8 -0.53 -1.26 -0.27
C PRO A 8 -0.74 0.24 -0.42
N LEU A 9 -1.90 0.70 0.03
CA LEU A 9 -2.26 2.12 0.05
C LEU A 9 -1.53 2.84 1.20
N PRO A 10 -1.39 4.19 1.17
CA PRO A 10 -0.58 4.93 2.15
C PRO A 10 -0.94 4.68 3.62
N TRP A 11 -2.20 4.49 3.96
CA TRP A 11 -2.62 4.20 5.34
C TRP A 11 -2.36 2.75 5.77
N MET A 12 -2.07 1.83 4.84
CA MET A 12 -1.82 0.44 5.17
C MET A 12 -0.45 0.21 5.81
N TRP A 13 0.49 1.14 5.61
CA TRP A 13 1.85 1.03 6.14
C TRP A 13 1.89 1.04 7.67
N ASP A 14 0.96 1.76 8.31
CA ASP A 14 0.85 1.82 9.77
C ASP A 14 0.49 0.46 10.37
N PHE A 15 -0.47 -0.26 9.75
CA PHE A 15 -0.89 -1.60 10.19
C PHE A 15 0.19 -2.66 10.00
N LEU A 16 1.05 -2.46 9.01
CA LEU A 16 2.15 -3.34 8.68
C LEU A 16 3.38 -3.12 9.59
N GLY A 17 3.43 -2.02 10.33
CA GLY A 17 4.61 -1.60 11.09
C GLY A 17 5.77 -1.16 10.20
N ASN A 18 5.50 -0.76 8.96
CA ASN A 18 6.53 -0.33 8.02
C ASN A 18 6.89 1.14 8.25
N PRO A 19 8.19 1.52 8.31
CA PRO A 19 8.56 2.93 8.40
C PRO A 19 8.15 3.68 7.12
N ASP A 20 7.24 4.64 7.29
CA ASP A 20 6.66 5.43 6.21
C ASP A 20 7.02 6.91 6.41
N ASN A 21 8.11 7.34 5.75
CA ASN A 21 8.67 8.68 5.91
C ASN A 21 8.48 9.53 4.65
N PRO A 22 7.67 10.60 4.69
CA PRO A 22 7.37 11.43 3.53
C PRO A 22 8.56 12.26 3.02
N ALA A 23 9.71 12.27 3.72
CA ALA A 23 10.89 13.00 3.28
C ALA A 23 11.61 12.37 2.09
N TYR A 24 11.48 11.05 1.92
CA TYR A 24 12.10 10.29 0.82
C TYR A 24 11.13 9.32 0.15
N PHE A 25 10.01 9.00 0.79
CA PHE A 25 8.99 8.14 0.20
C PHE A 25 7.83 9.00 -0.32
N PRO A 26 7.67 9.12 -1.66
CA PRO A 26 6.58 9.87 -2.24
C PRO A 26 5.25 9.17 -1.97
N ASN A 27 4.23 9.94 -1.65
CA ASN A 27 2.87 9.46 -1.48
C ASN A 27 2.35 8.91 -2.82
N LEU A 28 1.64 7.79 -2.79
CA LEU A 28 1.07 7.14 -3.99
C LEU A 28 0.21 8.08 -4.86
N PHE A 29 -0.39 9.11 -4.26
CA PHE A 29 -1.24 10.08 -4.96
C PHE A 29 -0.47 11.28 -5.53
N MET A 30 0.85 11.34 -5.34
CA MET A 30 1.72 12.39 -5.86
C MET A 30 2.63 11.83 -6.94
N ASP A 31 2.79 12.57 -8.04
CA ASP A 31 3.70 12.20 -9.13
C ASP A 31 5.14 12.69 -8.85
N TYR A 32 5.68 12.30 -7.69
CA TYR A 32 7.05 12.63 -7.30
C TYR A 32 7.98 11.41 -7.39
N SER A 33 9.26 11.71 -7.59
CA SER A 33 10.36 10.76 -7.58
C SER A 33 10.85 10.46 -6.15
N ASP A 34 11.75 9.50 -5.98
CA ASP A 34 12.56 9.35 -4.76
C ASP A 34 13.52 10.54 -4.55
N GLN A 35 13.73 11.34 -5.60
CA GLN A 35 14.43 12.61 -5.55
C GLN A 35 13.44 13.78 -5.53
N MET A 36 13.13 14.27 -4.33
CA MET A 36 12.32 15.46 -4.09
C MET A 36 13.16 16.63 -3.56
N THR A 37 12.90 17.82 -4.08
CA THR A 37 13.33 19.10 -3.51
C THR A 37 12.67 19.36 -2.16
N PHE A 38 13.16 20.35 -1.42
CA PHE A 38 12.60 20.67 -0.10
C PHE A 38 11.10 21.02 -0.16
N LEU A 39 10.65 21.80 -1.15
CA LEU A 39 9.24 22.17 -1.29
C LEU A 39 8.37 20.98 -1.65
N GLU A 40 8.81 20.13 -2.58
CA GLU A 40 8.10 18.90 -2.94
C GLU A 40 7.97 17.96 -1.74
N ARG A 41 8.98 17.89 -0.85
CA ARG A 41 8.88 17.12 0.40
C ARG A 41 7.84 17.71 1.35
N VAL A 42 7.72 19.03 1.43
CA VAL A 42 6.69 19.69 2.24
C VAL A 42 5.31 19.37 1.69
N GLU A 43 5.10 19.50 0.39
CA GLU A 43 3.84 19.14 -0.28
C GLU A 43 3.50 17.66 -0.10
N ASN A 44 4.48 16.78 -0.29
CA ASN A 44 4.34 15.35 -0.06
C ASN A 44 3.97 15.03 1.40
N THR A 45 4.56 15.74 2.36
CA THR A 45 4.25 15.58 3.79
C THR A 45 2.83 16.03 4.11
N LEU A 46 2.37 17.16 3.53
CA LEU A 46 1.00 17.63 3.68
C LEU A 46 0.00 16.59 3.13
N MET A 47 0.29 16.04 1.96
CA MET A 47 -0.53 14.99 1.33
C MET A 47 -0.51 13.68 2.10
N PHE A 48 0.64 13.30 2.66
CA PHE A 48 0.77 12.18 3.57
C PHE A 48 -0.13 12.31 4.80
N VAL A 49 -0.09 13.46 5.49
CA VAL A 49 -0.96 13.71 6.65
C VAL A 49 -2.43 13.74 6.23
N PHE A 50 -2.75 14.44 5.14
CA PHE A 50 -4.10 14.55 4.62
C PHE A 50 -4.73 13.17 4.33
N THR A 51 -4.02 12.32 3.58
CA THR A 51 -4.51 10.98 3.22
C THR A 51 -4.75 10.08 4.43
N LYS A 52 -3.88 10.15 5.45
CA LYS A 52 -4.09 9.42 6.72
C LYS A 52 -5.32 9.93 7.49
N LEU A 53 -5.54 11.24 7.53
CA LEU A 53 -6.72 11.83 8.18
C LEU A 53 -8.01 11.45 7.46
N VAL A 54 -8.02 11.55 6.12
CA VAL A 54 -9.16 11.15 5.29
C VAL A 54 -9.50 9.69 5.51
N TYR A 55 -8.50 8.80 5.54
CA TYR A 55 -8.74 7.39 5.83
C TYR A 55 -9.29 7.19 7.25
N LYS A 56 -8.65 7.78 8.27
CA LYS A 56 -9.05 7.62 9.68
C LYS A 56 -10.50 8.06 9.93
N TYR A 57 -10.86 9.25 9.49
CA TYR A 57 -12.18 9.84 9.77
C TYR A 57 -13.24 9.49 8.73
N GLY A 58 -12.85 9.35 7.46
CA GLY A 58 -13.78 9.12 6.36
C GLY A 58 -14.05 7.65 6.04
N MET A 59 -13.12 6.74 6.37
CA MET A 59 -13.27 5.31 6.04
C MET A 59 -13.20 4.43 7.28
N ASN A 60 -12.19 4.60 8.14
CA ASN A 60 -11.95 3.71 9.26
C ASN A 60 -13.04 3.82 10.34
N ASN A 61 -13.36 5.03 10.81
CA ASN A 61 -14.40 5.21 11.82
C ASN A 61 -15.79 4.75 11.32
N PRO A 62 -16.28 5.18 10.13
CA PRO A 62 -17.57 4.70 9.61
C PRO A 62 -17.57 3.20 9.33
N GLY A 63 -16.45 2.65 8.86
CA GLY A 63 -16.28 1.22 8.63
C GLY A 63 -16.40 0.41 9.91
N ASN A 64 -15.83 0.90 11.02
CA ASN A 64 -15.97 0.25 12.31
C ASN A 64 -17.42 0.26 12.82
N GLU A 65 -18.10 1.41 12.75
CA GLU A 65 -19.51 1.52 13.12
C GLU A 65 -20.41 0.60 12.27
N PHE A 66 -20.13 0.50 10.97
CA PHE A 66 -20.81 -0.43 10.08
C PHE A 66 -20.56 -1.89 10.48
N SER A 67 -19.32 -2.26 10.77
CA SER A 67 -18.95 -3.61 11.23
C SER A 67 -19.69 -3.97 12.52
N LYS A 68 -19.69 -3.09 13.51
CA LYS A 68 -20.42 -3.28 14.77
C LYS A 68 -21.90 -3.51 14.54
N LYS A 69 -22.51 -2.72 13.65
CA LYS A 69 -23.95 -2.77 13.40
C LYS A 69 -24.39 -4.05 12.67
N TYR A 70 -23.63 -4.51 11.69
CA TYR A 70 -24.07 -5.59 10.79
C TYR A 70 -23.37 -6.92 11.03
N LEU A 71 -22.12 -6.88 11.47
CA LEU A 71 -21.31 -8.07 11.76
C LEU A 71 -21.22 -8.36 13.26
N GLY A 72 -21.54 -7.39 14.12
CA GLY A 72 -21.40 -7.52 15.56
C GLY A 72 -19.94 -7.51 16.03
N GLU A 73 -19.00 -7.22 15.13
CA GLU A 73 -17.57 -7.19 15.40
C GLU A 73 -17.07 -5.75 15.48
N ASP A 74 -16.41 -5.41 16.58
CA ASP A 74 -15.62 -4.18 16.68
C ASP A 74 -14.23 -4.45 16.08
N LEU A 75 -13.92 -3.78 14.98
CA LEU A 75 -12.64 -3.91 14.29
C LEU A 75 -11.47 -3.40 15.16
N HIS A 76 -11.75 -2.56 16.15
CA HIS A 76 -10.77 -1.94 17.04
C HIS A 76 -10.68 -2.65 18.43
N GLU A 77 -11.71 -3.38 18.87
CA GLU A 77 -11.73 -4.05 20.19
C GLU A 77 -10.98 -5.39 20.14
N GLY A 78 -10.17 -5.69 21.16
CA GLY A 78 -9.44 -6.96 21.27
C GLY A 78 -8.08 -7.03 20.57
N GLY A 79 -7.53 -5.89 20.13
CA GLY A 79 -6.27 -5.83 19.40
C GLY A 79 -6.53 -5.77 17.90
N ASP A 80 -7.14 -4.65 17.50
CA ASP A 80 -7.08 -4.03 16.18
C ASP A 80 -6.77 -5.05 15.07
N ILE A 81 -7.81 -5.74 14.56
CA ILE A 81 -7.70 -6.89 13.64
C ILE A 81 -6.84 -6.55 12.41
N MET A 82 -6.72 -5.27 12.08
CA MET A 82 -5.80 -4.73 11.08
C MET A 82 -4.33 -5.05 11.39
N TYR A 83 -3.91 -4.93 12.65
CA TYR A 83 -2.55 -5.15 13.14
C TYR A 83 -2.24 -6.62 13.44
N ASN A 84 -3.25 -7.48 13.63
CA ASN A 84 -3.08 -8.92 13.84
C ASN A 84 -2.85 -9.68 12.53
N THR A 85 -1.94 -9.21 11.68
CA THR A 85 -1.61 -9.86 10.40
C THR A 85 -0.15 -10.30 10.38
N SER A 86 0.08 -11.62 10.44
CA SER A 86 1.43 -12.20 10.44
C SER A 86 2.12 -12.16 9.06
N LEU A 87 1.36 -12.10 7.97
CA LEU A 87 1.88 -12.11 6.60
C LEU A 87 0.86 -11.50 5.61
N ILE A 88 1.35 -10.61 4.74
CA ILE A 88 0.62 -10.04 3.60
C ILE A 88 1.34 -10.40 2.31
N LEU A 89 0.62 -11.00 1.37
CA LEU A 89 1.07 -11.16 0.00
C LEU A 89 0.43 -10.09 -0.88
N THR A 90 1.23 -9.26 -1.55
CA THR A 90 0.75 -8.20 -2.44
C THR A 90 1.03 -8.56 -3.89
N ASN A 91 0.04 -8.46 -4.76
CA ASN A 91 0.23 -8.63 -6.20
C ASN A 91 0.86 -7.36 -6.81
N THR A 92 2.12 -7.14 -6.48
CA THR A 92 2.96 -6.07 -7.01
C THR A 92 4.41 -6.57 -7.09
N HIS A 93 5.31 -5.79 -7.66
CA HIS A 93 6.70 -6.17 -7.81
C HIS A 93 7.61 -4.96 -7.64
N PHE A 94 8.77 -5.16 -7.02
CA PHE A 94 9.71 -4.08 -6.68
C PHE A 94 10.20 -3.30 -7.90
N THR A 95 10.18 -3.90 -9.10
CA THR A 95 10.56 -3.20 -10.35
C THR A 95 9.50 -2.21 -10.83
N LEU A 96 8.24 -2.39 -10.42
CA LEU A 96 7.14 -1.50 -10.79
C LEU A 96 7.00 -0.34 -9.81
N ASN A 97 7.52 -0.50 -8.59
CA ASN A 97 7.45 0.49 -7.53
C ASN A 97 8.81 1.16 -7.32
N ARG A 98 8.79 2.28 -6.61
CA ARG A 98 10.03 2.93 -6.15
C ARG A 98 10.67 2.13 -5.00
N PRO A 99 11.99 2.24 -4.79
CA PRO A 99 12.66 1.64 -3.64
C PRO A 99 12.01 2.12 -2.34
N LYS A 100 11.59 1.18 -1.49
CA LYS A 100 10.98 1.47 -0.20
C LYS A 100 11.45 0.45 0.83
N PRO A 101 11.58 0.83 2.11
CA PRO A 101 11.78 -0.15 3.16
C PRO A 101 10.56 -1.08 3.18
N LEU A 102 10.80 -2.39 3.20
CA LEU A 102 9.77 -3.39 3.36
C LEU A 102 10.08 -4.23 4.59
N VAL A 103 9.07 -4.37 5.43
CA VAL A 103 9.06 -5.29 6.56
C VAL A 103 8.92 -6.74 6.06
N PRO A 104 9.53 -7.73 6.74
CA PRO A 104 9.57 -9.12 6.27
C PRO A 104 8.20 -9.81 6.22
N ASN A 105 7.20 -9.27 6.90
CA ASN A 105 5.81 -9.72 6.86
C ASN A 105 5.07 -9.29 5.58
N LEU A 106 5.68 -8.50 4.70
CA LEU A 106 5.13 -8.14 3.40
C LEU A 106 5.94 -8.77 2.26
N ILE A 107 5.32 -9.66 1.50
CA ILE A 107 5.94 -10.34 0.37
C ILE A 107 5.23 -9.93 -0.92
N GLU A 108 6.02 -9.41 -1.86
CA GLU A 108 5.54 -9.02 -3.18
C GLU A 108 5.49 -10.26 -4.10
N VAL A 109 4.27 -10.64 -4.52
CA VAL A 109 3.95 -11.79 -5.39
C VAL A 109 3.33 -11.34 -6.71
N GLY A 110 4.00 -10.40 -7.38
CA GLY A 110 3.53 -9.84 -8.64
C GLY A 110 3.39 -10.89 -9.73
N GLY A 111 2.25 -10.85 -10.44
CA GLY A 111 2.04 -11.67 -11.62
C GLY A 111 1.75 -13.15 -11.33
N ILE A 112 1.30 -13.49 -10.10
CA ILE A 112 0.90 -14.86 -9.74
C ILE A 112 -0.20 -15.44 -10.66
N HIS A 113 -0.97 -14.57 -11.31
CA HIS A 113 -2.03 -14.92 -12.24
C HIS A 113 -1.56 -14.98 -13.71
N VAL A 114 -0.31 -14.61 -14.01
CA VAL A 114 0.24 -14.60 -15.36
C VAL A 114 0.63 -16.03 -15.74
N GLY A 115 0.05 -16.54 -16.83
CA GLY A 115 0.36 -17.86 -17.35
C GLY A 115 1.78 -17.95 -17.93
N LYS A 116 2.17 -19.14 -18.42
CA LYS A 116 3.47 -19.34 -19.06
C LYS A 116 3.68 -18.31 -20.18
N PRO A 117 4.82 -17.59 -20.21
CA PRO A 117 5.09 -16.62 -21.26
C PRO A 117 5.11 -17.35 -22.61
N LYS A 118 4.45 -16.74 -23.62
CA LYS A 118 4.58 -17.20 -25.00
C LYS A 118 5.98 -16.85 -25.51
N ALA A 119 6.51 -17.65 -26.43
CA ALA A 119 7.78 -17.34 -27.08
C ALA A 119 7.71 -15.97 -27.75
N LEU A 120 8.70 -15.12 -27.50
CA LEU A 120 8.84 -13.84 -28.18
C LEU A 120 9.09 -14.09 -29.68
N PRO A 121 8.46 -13.32 -30.58
CA PRO A 121 8.77 -13.41 -32.01
C PRO A 121 10.24 -13.03 -32.24
N LEU A 122 10.92 -13.78 -33.11
CA LEU A 122 12.34 -13.56 -33.45
C LEU A 122 12.60 -12.28 -34.25
N VAL A 123 11.54 -11.64 -34.74
CA VAL A 123 11.61 -10.40 -35.53
C VAL A 123 10.80 -9.34 -34.80
N CYS A 124 11.48 -8.29 -34.34
CA CYS A 124 10.83 -7.05 -33.93
C CYS A 124 10.36 -6.34 -35.20
N ASN A 125 9.08 -6.50 -35.57
CA ASN A 125 8.49 -5.60 -36.54
C ASN A 125 8.26 -4.27 -35.81
N GLU A 126 9.05 -3.25 -36.16
CA GLU A 126 8.79 -1.87 -35.78
C GLU A 126 7.42 -1.47 -36.34
N LEU A 127 6.57 -0.93 -35.46
CA LEU A 127 5.30 -0.27 -35.83
C LEU A 127 5.57 1.16 -36.28
#